data_AF-K2AY82-F1
#
_entry.id   AF-K2AY82-F1
#
_cell.length_a   1.000
_cell.length_b   1.000
_cell.length_c   1.000
_cell.angle_alpha   90.00
_cell.angle_beta   90.00
_cell.angle_gamma   90.00
#
_symmetry.space_group_name_H-M   'P 1'
#
loop_
_entity.id
_entity.type
_entity.pdbx_description
1 polymer ?
#
loop_
_entity_poly.entity_id
_entity_poly.type
_entity_poly.pdbx_seq_one_letter_code
_entity_poly.pdbx_strand_id
1 'polypeptide(L)'
;MWLDNLDDLDSWEVSAQTRETSEQQKEKKDSYKKWLAWIQRTQKDEKKAKKDEDFLFLIISKILEDKKYDILLPFIVELLEIGTPSNFILWGLSLVYEPAVEIIRNNYSGKEWLILTNSNSPLPPGEESGVRDNKLTFDYQKTSELIEFSEENLDKILRNRINEWIEDIYKVVSNDPSTIISNRFLSLTSDKEKIKFINFLSSLLTFFFYDLNIVIQKNTAFNYSEFILWEIIKKVSRLELEEI
;
A
#
# COMPACT_ATOMS: atom_id res chain seq x y z
N MET A 1 30.14 -4.91 -3.09
CA MET A 1 31.14 -5.96 -3.40
C MET A 1 31.74 -6.53 -2.10
N TRP A 2 30.90 -6.99 -1.17
CA TRP A 2 31.35 -7.64 0.09
C TRP A 2 30.64 -8.99 0.30
N LEU A 3 30.02 -9.55 -0.74
CA LEU A 3 29.23 -10.79 -0.68
C LEU A 3 29.65 -11.84 -1.71
N ASP A 4 30.70 -11.60 -2.50
CA ASP A 4 31.10 -12.54 -3.56
C ASP A 4 32.16 -13.57 -3.10
N ASN A 5 32.55 -13.57 -1.83
CA ASN A 5 33.43 -14.59 -1.23
C ASN A 5 32.63 -15.54 -0.32
N LEU A 6 31.54 -16.13 -0.84
CA LEU A 6 30.70 -17.06 -0.08
C LEU A 6 30.99 -18.55 -0.34
N ASP A 7 31.90 -18.88 -1.26
CA ASP A 7 32.29 -20.27 -1.55
C ASP A 7 33.45 -20.79 -0.68
N ASP A 8 34.03 -19.96 0.20
CA ASP A 8 35.19 -20.33 1.06
C ASP A 8 34.80 -20.79 2.49
N LEU A 9 33.51 -21.03 2.75
CA LEU A 9 32.99 -21.27 4.12
C LEU A 9 32.97 -22.75 4.57
N ASP A 10 33.51 -23.67 3.77
CA ASP A 10 33.86 -25.02 4.25
C ASP A 10 35.24 -25.07 4.93
N SER A 11 35.99 -23.95 4.94
CA SER A 11 37.36 -23.90 5.48
C SER A 11 37.48 -23.44 6.94
N TRP A 12 36.38 -23.16 7.64
CA TRP A 12 36.43 -22.73 9.04
C TRP A 12 36.29 -23.87 10.06
N GLU A 13 36.68 -25.07 9.68
CA GLU A 13 37.13 -26.08 10.62
C GLU A 13 38.65 -25.98 10.78
N VAL A 14 39.11 -26.24 12.00
CA VAL A 14 40.51 -26.28 12.45
C VAL A 14 41.07 -24.94 12.91
N SER A 15 40.64 -24.48 14.09
CA SER A 15 41.53 -24.43 15.28
C SER A 15 40.92 -23.62 16.44
N ALA A 16 40.10 -24.27 17.27
CA ALA A 16 39.99 -23.96 18.69
C ALA A 16 39.24 -25.09 19.38
N GLN A 17 39.95 -25.88 20.19
CA GLN A 17 39.37 -26.92 21.03
C GLN A 17 38.38 -26.32 22.03
N THR A 18 37.10 -26.52 21.77
CA THR A 18 36.09 -26.64 22.82
C THR A 18 35.22 -27.83 22.42
N ARG A 19 35.14 -28.87 23.25
CA ARG A 19 34.21 -29.99 23.06
C ARG A 19 32.80 -29.46 23.28
N GLU A 20 32.26 -28.79 22.27
CA GLU A 20 30.83 -28.52 22.18
C GLU A 20 30.14 -29.82 21.80
N THR A 21 29.10 -30.19 22.54
CA THR A 21 28.25 -31.33 22.17
C THR A 21 27.63 -31.06 20.79
N SER A 22 27.33 -32.12 20.04
CA SER A 22 26.66 -32.00 18.74
C SER A 22 25.36 -31.19 18.81
N GLU A 23 24.70 -31.17 19.97
CA GLU A 23 23.57 -30.29 20.28
C GLU A 23 23.94 -28.81 20.31
N GLN A 24 25.02 -28.41 20.99
CA GLN A 24 25.46 -27.02 21.07
C GLN A 24 25.90 -26.46 19.70
N GLN A 25 26.56 -27.29 18.87
CA GLN A 25 26.90 -26.89 17.50
C GLN A 25 25.66 -26.78 16.61
N LYS A 26 24.65 -27.62 16.82
CA LYS A 26 23.38 -27.56 16.08
C LYS A 26 22.56 -26.33 16.49
N GLU A 27 22.48 -26.03 17.79
CA GLU A 27 21.82 -24.82 18.31
C GLU A 27 22.50 -23.53 17.80
N LYS A 28 23.84 -23.49 17.75
CA LYS A 28 24.57 -22.36 17.17
C LYS A 28 24.32 -22.22 15.67
N LYS A 29 24.32 -23.33 14.92
CA LYS A 29 23.99 -23.31 13.48
C LYS A 29 22.54 -22.87 13.25
N ASP A 30 21.60 -23.30 14.06
CA ASP A 30 20.18 -22.93 13.94
C ASP A 30 19.94 -21.47 14.35
N SER A 31 20.60 -21.00 15.41
CA SER A 31 20.60 -19.58 15.82
C SER A 31 21.21 -18.68 14.75
N TYR A 32 22.35 -19.08 14.17
CA TYR A 32 22.99 -18.35 13.09
C TYR A 32 22.15 -18.32 11.80
N LYS A 33 21.50 -19.44 11.44
CA LYS A 33 20.54 -19.48 10.33
C LYS A 33 19.35 -18.56 10.56
N LYS A 34 18.79 -18.52 11.77
CA LYS A 34 17.72 -17.58 12.14
C LYS A 34 18.18 -16.13 12.04
N TRP A 35 19.39 -15.83 12.51
CA TRP A 35 19.97 -14.48 12.43
C TRP A 35 20.23 -14.05 10.97
N LEU A 36 20.79 -14.92 10.13
CA LEU A 36 20.96 -14.67 8.69
C LEU A 36 19.61 -14.45 7.98
N ALA A 37 18.61 -15.29 8.28
CA ALA A 37 17.27 -15.12 7.73
C ALA A 37 16.65 -13.79 8.15
N TRP A 38 16.85 -13.36 9.40
CA TRP A 38 16.42 -12.05 9.88
C TRP A 38 17.11 -10.91 9.11
N ILE A 39 18.44 -10.94 8.97
CA ILE A 39 19.18 -9.93 8.19
C ILE A 39 18.71 -9.85 6.74
N GLN A 40 18.53 -11.00 6.10
CA GLN A 40 18.07 -11.04 4.71
C GLN A 40 16.65 -10.47 4.57
N ARG A 41 15.75 -10.74 5.53
CA ARG A 41 14.42 -10.12 5.58
C ARG A 41 14.51 -8.61 5.78
N THR A 42 15.30 -8.13 6.74
CA THR A 42 15.49 -6.69 6.98
C THR A 42 16.03 -5.97 5.75
N GLN A 43 17.04 -6.53 5.06
CA GLN A 43 17.58 -5.94 3.83
C GLN A 43 16.57 -5.91 2.68
N LYS A 44 15.68 -6.90 2.60
CA LYS A 44 14.59 -6.93 1.61
C LYS A 44 13.56 -5.84 1.92
N ASP A 45 13.19 -5.70 3.20
CA ASP A 45 12.26 -4.68 3.68
C ASP A 45 12.79 -3.26 3.44
N GLU A 46 14.07 -3.00 3.70
CA GLU A 46 14.71 -1.71 3.43
C GLU A 46 14.68 -1.33 1.94
N LYS A 47 15.02 -2.28 1.05
CA LYS A 47 14.96 -2.04 -0.40
C LYS A 47 13.54 -1.72 -0.88
N LYS A 48 12.53 -2.38 -0.29
CA LYS A 48 11.11 -2.13 -0.60
C LYS A 48 10.67 -0.77 -0.07
N ALA A 49 10.96 -0.45 1.18
CA ALA A 49 10.63 0.85 1.77
C ALA A 49 11.20 2.01 0.93
N LYS A 50 12.47 1.88 0.50
CA LYS A 50 13.10 2.86 -0.39
C LYS A 50 12.37 3.01 -1.73
N LYS A 51 11.95 1.89 -2.34
CA LYS A 51 11.19 1.92 -3.60
C LYS A 51 9.84 2.61 -3.43
N ASP A 52 9.17 2.38 -2.30
CA ASP A 52 7.88 2.99 -1.97
C ASP A 52 8.05 4.49 -1.70
N GLU A 53 9.15 4.91 -1.07
CA GLU A 53 9.54 6.31 -0.94
C GLU A 53 9.80 6.98 -2.30
N ASP A 54 10.53 6.31 -3.20
CA ASP A 54 10.79 6.82 -4.55
C ASP A 54 9.48 7.02 -5.34
N PHE A 55 8.53 6.08 -5.21
CA PHE A 55 7.21 6.23 -5.81
C PHE A 55 6.42 7.36 -5.18
N LEU A 56 6.41 7.47 -3.84
CA LEU A 56 5.69 8.54 -3.16
C LEU A 56 6.25 9.91 -3.56
N PHE A 57 7.57 10.03 -3.65
CA PHE A 57 8.23 11.23 -4.14
C PHE A 57 7.78 11.61 -5.56
N LEU A 58 7.76 10.64 -6.47
CA LEU A 58 7.31 10.86 -7.85
C LEU A 58 5.85 11.32 -7.91
N ILE A 59 4.97 10.70 -7.14
CA ILE A 59 3.54 11.05 -7.11
C ILE A 59 3.31 12.42 -6.47
N ILE A 60 3.92 12.69 -5.32
CA ILE A 60 3.81 13.99 -4.65
C ILE A 60 4.34 15.08 -5.58
N SER A 61 5.46 14.87 -6.25
CA SER A 61 6.01 15.84 -7.21
C SER A 61 4.99 16.17 -8.31
N LYS A 62 4.28 15.17 -8.83
CA LYS A 62 3.23 15.36 -9.84
C LYS A 62 1.98 16.05 -9.29
N ILE A 63 1.59 15.72 -8.06
CA ILE A 63 0.48 16.37 -7.36
C ILE A 63 0.78 17.86 -7.13
N LEU A 64 2.01 18.19 -6.78
CA LEU A 64 2.46 19.58 -6.59
C LEU A 64 2.49 20.41 -7.88
N GLU A 65 2.53 19.77 -9.05
CA GLU A 65 2.44 20.47 -10.35
C GLU A 65 1.01 20.94 -10.67
N ASP A 66 -0.03 20.32 -10.09
CA ASP A 66 -1.44 20.60 -10.35
C ASP A 66 -2.14 21.19 -9.12
N LYS A 67 -2.40 22.50 -9.17
CA LYS A 67 -3.02 23.28 -8.09
C LYS A 67 -4.36 22.74 -7.61
N LYS A 68 -5.07 21.93 -8.40
CA LYS A 68 -6.33 21.34 -7.94
C LYS A 68 -6.12 20.49 -6.69
N TYR A 69 -4.94 19.90 -6.51
CA TYR A 69 -4.64 19.06 -5.36
C TYR A 69 -4.08 19.84 -4.15
N ASP A 70 -3.92 21.16 -4.22
CA ASP A 70 -3.39 21.99 -3.13
C ASP A 70 -4.15 21.77 -1.81
N ILE A 71 -5.46 21.50 -1.90
CA ILE A 71 -6.34 21.22 -0.76
C ILE A 71 -5.97 19.93 -0.01
N LEU A 72 -5.31 18.97 -0.66
CA LEU A 72 -4.88 17.71 -0.06
C LEU A 72 -3.51 17.81 0.62
N LEU A 73 -2.68 18.79 0.22
CA LEU A 73 -1.30 18.91 0.69
C LEU A 73 -1.16 19.01 2.23
N PRO A 74 -1.98 19.79 2.96
CA PRO A 74 -1.87 19.86 4.42
C PRO A 74 -2.00 18.49 5.08
N PHE A 75 -2.93 17.66 4.60
CA PHE A 75 -3.16 16.33 5.14
C PHE A 75 -2.02 15.35 4.81
N ILE A 76 -1.43 15.49 3.61
CA ILE A 76 -0.25 14.69 3.21
C ILE A 76 0.95 15.06 4.09
N VAL A 77 1.18 16.36 4.30
CA VAL A 77 2.28 16.86 5.14
C VAL A 77 2.14 16.36 6.59
N GLU A 78 0.94 16.45 7.17
CA GLU A 78 0.67 15.93 8.52
C GLU A 78 1.04 14.44 8.67
N LEU A 79 0.79 13.62 7.65
CA LEU A 79 1.15 12.21 7.66
C LEU A 79 2.66 11.98 7.48
N LEU A 80 3.32 12.78 6.65
CA LEU A 80 4.77 12.70 6.47
C LEU A 80 5.52 13.09 7.77
N GLU A 81 5.07 14.12 8.47
CA GLU A 81 5.70 14.61 9.71
C GLU A 81 5.74 13.55 10.83
N ILE A 82 4.72 12.70 10.91
CA ILE A 82 4.68 11.62 11.90
C ILE A 82 5.41 10.34 11.45
N GLY A 83 6.01 10.36 10.25
CA GLY A 83 6.67 9.20 9.67
C GLY A 83 5.68 8.09 9.33
N THR A 84 4.54 8.46 8.74
CA THR A 84 3.58 7.48 8.19
C THR A 84 4.26 6.69 7.07
N PRO A 85 4.07 5.36 7.01
CA PRO A 85 4.54 4.56 5.90
C PRO A 85 4.10 5.10 4.53
N SER A 86 5.06 5.21 3.61
CA SER A 86 4.85 5.80 2.28
C SER A 86 3.79 5.08 1.47
N ASN A 87 3.70 3.75 1.62
CA ASN A 87 2.65 2.96 1.01
C ASN A 87 1.27 3.52 1.39
N PHE A 88 0.94 3.70 2.67
CA PHE A 88 -0.39 4.19 3.07
C PHE A 88 -0.79 5.50 2.37
N ILE A 89 0.15 6.45 2.28
CA ILE A 89 -0.09 7.73 1.60
C ILE A 89 -0.32 7.52 0.11
N LEU A 90 0.52 6.71 -0.55
CA LEU A 90 0.35 6.32 -1.96
C LEU A 90 -1.06 5.74 -2.21
N TRP A 91 -1.53 4.83 -1.36
CA TRP A 91 -2.85 4.20 -1.49
C TRP A 91 -4.00 5.17 -1.35
N GLY A 92 -3.92 6.09 -0.37
CA GLY A 92 -4.92 7.14 -0.24
C GLY A 92 -5.02 7.97 -1.51
N LEU A 93 -3.87 8.41 -2.03
CA LEU A 93 -3.81 9.23 -3.25
C LEU A 93 -4.34 8.52 -4.51
N SER A 94 -4.35 7.18 -4.52
CA SER A 94 -4.87 6.42 -5.65
C SER A 94 -6.35 6.66 -5.95
N LEU A 95 -7.13 7.11 -4.97
CA LEU A 95 -8.53 7.48 -5.21
C LEU A 95 -8.67 8.67 -6.18
N VAL A 96 -7.74 9.61 -6.12
CA VAL A 96 -7.85 10.95 -6.74
C VAL A 96 -6.80 11.21 -7.82
N TYR A 97 -5.79 10.34 -7.92
CA TYR A 97 -4.70 10.43 -8.89
C TYR A 97 -4.53 9.08 -9.59
N GLU A 98 -5.09 8.94 -10.79
CA GLU A 98 -5.10 7.67 -11.54
C GLU A 98 -3.71 7.03 -11.73
N PRO A 99 -2.64 7.77 -12.04
CA PRO A 99 -1.32 7.16 -12.23
C PRO A 99 -0.79 6.49 -10.95
N ALA A 100 -1.26 6.89 -9.76
CA ALA A 100 -0.94 6.18 -8.54
C ALA A 100 -1.45 4.75 -8.60
N VAL A 101 -2.68 4.51 -9.08
CA VAL A 101 -3.29 3.18 -9.20
C VAL A 101 -2.43 2.24 -10.04
N GLU A 102 -1.90 2.72 -11.16
CA GLU A 102 -1.04 1.92 -12.04
C GLU A 102 0.26 1.52 -11.33
N ILE A 103 0.95 2.48 -10.69
CA ILE A 103 2.16 2.21 -9.93
C ILE A 103 1.88 1.19 -8.83
N ILE A 104 0.82 1.41 -8.07
CA ILE A 104 0.34 0.57 -6.99
C ILE A 104 0.06 -0.85 -7.45
N ARG A 105 -0.83 -1.01 -8.43
CA ARG A 105 -1.28 -2.36 -8.75
C ARG A 105 -0.24 -3.12 -9.58
N ASN A 106 0.64 -2.46 -10.35
CA ASN A 106 1.79 -3.12 -10.98
C ASN A 106 2.83 -3.65 -9.98
N ASN A 107 2.96 -3.01 -8.82
CA ASN A 107 3.99 -3.35 -7.84
C ASN A 107 3.50 -4.30 -6.75
N TYR A 108 2.19 -4.37 -6.52
CA TYR A 108 1.65 -5.13 -5.39
C TYR A 108 0.45 -6.02 -5.70
N SER A 109 -0.23 -5.83 -6.83
CA SER A 109 -1.15 -6.84 -7.33
C SER A 109 -0.36 -7.74 -8.27
N GLY A 110 -0.30 -9.05 -8.01
CA GLY A 110 0.29 -9.99 -8.95
C GLY A 110 -0.38 -9.92 -10.33
N LYS A 111 0.13 -10.71 -11.30
CA LYS A 111 -0.41 -10.78 -12.67
C LYS A 111 -1.93 -11.08 -12.76
N GLU A 112 -2.57 -11.50 -11.67
CA GLU A 112 -4.02 -11.77 -11.59
C GLU A 112 -4.90 -10.56 -11.87
N TRP A 113 -4.46 -9.34 -11.59
CA TRP A 113 -5.34 -8.18 -11.79
C TRP A 113 -5.56 -7.81 -13.27
N LEU A 114 -4.59 -8.12 -14.15
CA LEU A 114 -4.75 -7.99 -15.60
C LEU A 114 -5.88 -8.89 -16.16
N ILE A 115 -6.32 -9.91 -15.41
CA ILE A 115 -7.35 -10.86 -15.83
C ILE A 115 -8.76 -10.34 -15.47
N LEU A 116 -8.91 -9.59 -14.38
CA LEU A 116 -10.21 -9.15 -13.87
C LEU A 116 -10.81 -7.95 -14.61
N THR A 117 -9.98 -7.12 -15.26
CA THR A 117 -10.47 -5.99 -16.09
C THR A 117 -10.87 -6.41 -17.51
N ASN A 118 -10.65 -7.67 -17.89
CA ASN A 118 -10.89 -8.20 -19.24
C ASN A 118 -12.22 -8.95 -19.41
N SER A 119 -13.03 -9.12 -18.37
CA SER A 119 -14.21 -10.02 -18.40
C SER A 119 -15.51 -9.37 -18.90
N ASN A 120 -15.52 -8.11 -19.33
CA ASN A 120 -16.74 -7.42 -19.81
C ASN A 120 -16.76 -7.09 -21.31
N SER A 121 -15.95 -7.72 -22.15
CA SER A 121 -16.15 -7.65 -23.61
C SER A 121 -15.65 -8.91 -24.32
N PRO A 122 -16.50 -9.58 -25.13
CA PRO A 122 -16.04 -10.70 -25.94
C PRO A 122 -15.08 -10.17 -27.01
N LEU A 123 -13.85 -10.66 -27.01
CA LEU A 123 -12.85 -10.34 -28.03
C LEU A 123 -13.27 -10.92 -29.40
N PRO A 124 -13.16 -10.16 -30.50
CA PRO A 124 -13.19 -10.74 -31.83
C PRO A 124 -11.93 -11.61 -32.03
N PRO A 125 -12.03 -12.73 -32.76
CA PRO A 125 -10.89 -13.64 -32.95
C PRO A 125 -9.93 -13.04 -33.98
N GLY A 126 -8.67 -12.76 -33.59
CA GLY A 126 -7.62 -12.50 -34.59
C GLY A 126 -6.39 -11.68 -34.21
N GLU A 127 -6.18 -11.19 -32.99
CA GLU A 127 -4.99 -10.37 -32.69
C GLU A 127 -4.03 -11.03 -31.69
N GLU A 128 -2.84 -11.34 -32.21
CA GLU A 128 -1.66 -11.81 -31.48
C GLU A 128 -1.14 -10.76 -30.50
N SER A 129 -0.44 -11.26 -29.48
CA SER A 129 0.19 -10.58 -28.35
C SER A 129 0.97 -9.31 -28.71
N GLY A 130 0.32 -8.15 -28.63
CA GLY A 130 0.95 -6.86 -28.42
C GLY A 130 0.79 -6.45 -26.96
N VAL A 131 1.85 -5.91 -26.34
CA VAL A 131 1.78 -5.21 -25.06
C VAL A 131 0.77 -4.08 -25.23
N ARG A 132 -0.46 -4.29 -24.78
CA ARG A 132 -1.48 -3.23 -24.76
C ARG A 132 -1.09 -2.27 -23.64
N ASP A 133 -0.85 -1.02 -24.00
CA ASP A 133 -0.81 0.11 -23.07
C ASP A 133 -2.20 0.23 -22.43
N ASN A 134 -2.47 -0.61 -21.44
CA ASN A 134 -3.71 -0.63 -20.67
C ASN A 134 -3.68 0.54 -19.67
N LYS A 135 -3.83 1.76 -20.19
CA LYS A 135 -4.04 2.93 -19.35
C LYS A 135 -5.38 2.77 -18.65
N LEU A 136 -5.39 2.70 -17.32
CA LEU A 136 -6.67 2.72 -16.59
C LEU A 136 -7.26 4.11 -16.74
N THR A 137 -8.35 4.22 -17.49
CA THR A 137 -9.15 5.43 -17.53
C THR A 137 -10.41 5.20 -16.72
N PHE A 138 -10.61 5.99 -15.66
CA PHE A 138 -11.85 5.95 -14.94
C PHE A 138 -12.84 6.93 -15.55
N ASP A 139 -13.82 6.41 -16.29
CA ASP A 139 -14.84 7.24 -16.95
C ASP A 139 -16.00 7.52 -15.98
N TYR A 140 -15.82 8.54 -15.12
CA TYR A 140 -16.88 9.01 -14.24
C TYR A 140 -17.68 10.12 -14.89
N GLN A 141 -19.00 9.99 -14.87
CA GLN A 141 -19.87 11.08 -15.29
C GLN A 141 -20.03 12.10 -14.18
N LYS A 142 -19.40 13.26 -14.37
CA LYS A 142 -19.63 14.43 -13.52
C LYS A 142 -21.09 14.87 -13.63
N THR A 143 -21.75 15.09 -12.51
CA THR A 143 -23.15 15.58 -12.54
C THR A 143 -23.19 17.00 -13.05
N SER A 144 -24.23 17.35 -13.81
CA SER A 144 -24.40 18.71 -14.34
C SER A 144 -24.64 19.74 -13.24
N GLU A 145 -25.26 19.30 -12.14
CA GLU A 145 -25.57 20.12 -10.97
C GLU A 145 -24.87 19.58 -9.73
N LEU A 146 -24.64 20.46 -8.76
CA LEU A 146 -24.10 20.09 -7.46
C LEU A 146 -25.18 19.34 -6.67
N ILE A 147 -24.96 18.05 -6.42
CA ILE A 147 -25.91 17.20 -5.69
C ILE A 147 -25.35 16.80 -4.33
N GLU A 148 -26.23 16.49 -3.37
CA GLU A 148 -25.83 15.95 -2.07
C GLU A 148 -25.56 14.45 -2.18
N PHE A 149 -24.51 13.98 -1.51
CA PHE A 149 -24.18 12.56 -1.42
C PHE A 149 -25.33 11.78 -0.77
N SER A 150 -25.79 10.74 -1.45
CA SER A 150 -26.76 9.79 -0.94
C SER A 150 -26.23 8.39 -1.18
N GLU A 151 -26.01 7.63 -0.11
CA GLU A 151 -25.52 6.25 -0.22
C GLU A 151 -26.51 5.37 -1.00
N GLU A 152 -27.81 5.57 -0.85
CA GLU A 152 -28.85 4.79 -1.53
C GLU A 152 -28.87 5.05 -3.04
N ASN A 153 -28.57 6.28 -3.46
CA ASN A 153 -28.64 6.73 -4.85
C ASN A 153 -27.27 6.85 -5.52
N LEU A 154 -26.20 6.38 -4.87
CA LEU A 154 -24.86 6.46 -5.44
C LEU A 154 -24.74 5.55 -6.66
N ASP A 155 -24.29 6.14 -7.77
CA ASP A 155 -24.05 5.42 -9.02
C ASP A 155 -23.18 4.17 -8.80
N LYS A 156 -23.53 3.09 -9.48
CA LYS A 156 -22.88 1.78 -9.32
C LYS A 156 -21.39 1.84 -9.65
N ILE A 157 -20.98 2.63 -10.63
CA ILE A 157 -19.57 2.81 -11.03
C ILE A 157 -18.79 3.48 -9.91
N LEU A 158 -19.36 4.52 -9.29
CA LEU A 158 -18.72 5.22 -8.16
C LEU A 158 -18.61 4.32 -6.94
N ARG A 159 -19.67 3.57 -6.62
CA ARG A 159 -19.63 2.57 -5.55
C ARG A 159 -18.56 1.52 -5.79
N ASN A 160 -18.48 1.00 -7.02
CA ASN A 160 -17.45 0.03 -7.40
C ASN A 160 -16.06 0.62 -7.23
N ARG A 161 -15.83 1.89 -7.63
CA ARG A 161 -14.53 2.52 -7.47
C ARG A 161 -14.10 2.61 -6.00
N ILE A 162 -15.00 3.01 -5.11
CA ILE A 162 -14.69 3.13 -3.68
C ILE A 162 -14.37 1.75 -3.09
N ASN A 163 -15.14 0.73 -3.46
CA ASN A 163 -14.87 -0.64 -3.04
C ASN A 163 -13.50 -1.12 -3.57
N GLU A 164 -13.20 -0.86 -4.84
CA GLU A 164 -11.89 -1.15 -5.42
C GLU A 164 -10.76 -0.42 -4.70
N TRP A 165 -10.96 0.85 -4.36
CA TRP A 165 -9.97 1.64 -3.61
C TRP A 165 -9.71 1.05 -2.22
N ILE A 166 -10.77 0.63 -1.52
CA ILE A 166 -10.67 -0.03 -0.22
C ILE A 166 -9.93 -1.38 -0.36
N GLU A 167 -10.26 -2.17 -1.38
CA GLU A 167 -9.60 -3.45 -1.67
C GLU A 167 -8.13 -3.27 -2.07
N ASP A 168 -7.82 -2.22 -2.82
CA ASP A 168 -6.45 -1.83 -3.15
C ASP A 168 -5.66 -1.57 -1.86
N ILE A 169 -6.19 -0.71 -0.96
CA ILE A 169 -5.53 -0.43 0.32
C ILE A 169 -5.29 -1.73 1.09
N TYR A 170 -6.28 -2.64 1.14
CA TYR A 170 -6.11 -3.92 1.82
C TYR A 170 -5.01 -4.78 1.22
N LYS A 171 -5.00 -4.96 -0.10
CA LYS A 171 -4.02 -5.81 -0.78
C LYS A 171 -2.60 -5.44 -0.40
N VAL A 172 -2.32 -4.17 -0.10
CA VAL A 172 -0.93 -3.74 0.07
C VAL A 172 -0.49 -3.59 1.48
N VAL A 173 -1.41 -3.25 2.34
CA VAL A 173 -1.18 -3.51 3.74
C VAL A 173 -1.00 -5.01 3.99
N SER A 174 -1.60 -5.89 3.16
CA SER A 174 -1.43 -7.35 3.21
C SER A 174 -0.28 -7.91 2.36
N ASN A 175 0.28 -7.17 1.39
CA ASN A 175 1.28 -7.71 0.47
C ASN A 175 2.67 -7.65 1.10
N ASP A 176 3.11 -8.80 1.64
CA ASP A 176 4.41 -8.99 2.27
C ASP A 176 4.65 -7.93 3.36
N PRO A 177 3.87 -8.01 4.47
CA PRO A 177 3.88 -7.03 5.54
C PRO A 177 5.27 -7.04 6.18
N SER A 178 6.09 -6.04 5.86
CA SER A 178 7.31 -5.83 6.65
C SER A 178 6.87 -5.63 8.10
N THR A 179 7.30 -6.51 9.00
CA THR A 179 6.92 -6.45 10.42
C THR A 179 7.25 -5.06 11.00
N ILE A 180 8.31 -4.41 10.52
CA ILE A 180 8.70 -3.05 10.96
C ILE A 180 7.66 -2.02 10.49
N ILE A 181 7.25 -2.07 9.22
CA ILE A 181 6.29 -1.12 8.64
C ILE A 181 4.89 -1.33 9.25
N SER A 182 4.46 -2.58 9.43
CA SER A 182 3.18 -2.94 10.05
C SER A 182 3.12 -2.48 11.51
N ASN A 183 4.15 -2.75 12.31
CA ASN A 183 4.22 -2.27 13.69
C ASN A 183 4.21 -0.74 13.76
N ARG A 184 4.94 -0.07 12.85
CA ARG A 184 4.92 1.40 12.78
C ARG A 184 3.52 1.92 12.47
N PHE A 185 2.85 1.36 11.47
CA PHE A 185 1.48 1.71 11.13
C PHE A 185 0.51 1.49 12.31
N LEU A 186 0.57 0.32 12.96
CA LEU A 186 -0.28 -0.01 14.10
C LEU A 186 -0.03 0.90 15.30
N SER A 187 1.22 1.27 15.58
CA SER A 187 1.54 2.23 16.65
C SER A 187 0.90 3.60 16.39
N LEU A 188 1.10 4.16 15.18
CA LEU A 188 0.56 5.47 14.81
C LEU A 188 -0.98 5.50 14.80
N THR A 189 -1.61 4.38 14.46
CA THR A 189 -3.08 4.27 14.39
C THR A 189 -3.75 3.89 15.71
N SER A 190 -2.97 3.45 16.70
CA SER A 190 -3.43 3.21 18.08
C SER A 190 -3.26 4.44 18.98
N ASP A 191 -2.44 5.39 18.54
CA ASP A 191 -2.08 6.61 19.28
C ASP A 191 -2.99 7.81 18.94
N LYS A 192 -2.64 8.96 19.52
CA LYS A 192 -3.28 10.27 19.26
C LYS A 192 -3.22 10.68 17.79
N GLU A 193 -2.31 10.10 17.02
CA GLU A 193 -2.11 10.40 15.59
C GLU A 193 -3.18 9.78 14.69
N LYS A 194 -3.98 8.82 15.18
CA LYS A 194 -5.06 8.16 14.41
C LYS A 194 -5.96 9.17 13.69
N ILE A 195 -6.24 10.31 14.32
CA ILE A 195 -7.11 11.35 13.74
C ILE A 195 -6.56 11.91 12.42
N LYS A 196 -5.23 11.96 12.23
CA LYS A 196 -4.60 12.44 10.99
C LYS A 196 -4.89 11.50 9.82
N PHE A 197 -4.89 10.19 10.07
CA PHE A 197 -5.27 9.18 9.07
C PHE A 197 -6.73 9.34 8.64
N ILE A 198 -7.63 9.52 9.60
CA ILE A 198 -9.07 9.72 9.33
C ILE A 198 -9.28 11.03 8.54
N ASN A 199 -8.61 12.11 8.93
CA ASN A 199 -8.70 13.40 8.24
C ASN A 199 -8.20 13.31 6.80
N PHE A 200 -7.08 12.62 6.57
CA PHE A 200 -6.55 12.39 5.23
C PHE A 200 -7.53 11.62 4.34
N LEU A 201 -8.03 10.47 4.80
CA LEU A 201 -9.03 9.68 4.05
C LEU A 201 -10.31 10.47 3.80
N SER A 202 -10.76 11.26 4.78
CA SER A 202 -11.95 12.10 4.66
C SER A 202 -11.75 13.21 3.63
N SER A 203 -10.56 13.82 3.59
CA SER A 203 -10.19 14.82 2.59
C SER A 203 -10.18 14.24 1.17
N LEU A 204 -9.71 13.00 1.00
CA LEU A 204 -9.68 12.31 -0.28
C LEU A 204 -11.09 11.99 -0.79
N LEU A 205 -11.95 11.45 0.08
CA LEU A 205 -13.36 11.20 -0.26
C LEU A 205 -14.08 12.51 -0.62
N THR A 206 -13.87 13.56 0.19
CA THR A 206 -14.47 14.88 -0.06
C THR A 206 -14.01 15.45 -1.39
N PHE A 207 -12.71 15.39 -1.67
CA PHE A 207 -12.15 15.85 -2.94
C PHE A 207 -12.67 15.05 -4.14
N PHE A 208 -12.66 13.71 -4.04
CA PHE A 208 -13.12 12.81 -5.09
C PHE A 208 -14.57 13.09 -5.48
N PHE A 209 -15.48 13.16 -4.50
CA PHE A 209 -16.88 13.44 -4.78
C PHE A 209 -17.10 14.86 -5.27
N TYR A 210 -16.37 15.84 -4.73
CA TYR A 210 -16.51 17.22 -5.15
C TYR A 210 -16.10 17.43 -6.62
N ASP A 211 -15.04 16.73 -7.08
CA ASP A 211 -14.64 16.77 -8.48
C ASP A 211 -15.75 16.26 -9.42
N LEU A 212 -16.62 15.38 -8.91
CA LEU A 212 -17.79 14.84 -9.59
C LEU A 212 -19.08 15.66 -9.38
N ASN A 213 -19.00 16.84 -8.76
CA ASN A 213 -20.13 17.68 -8.35
C ASN A 213 -21.06 17.00 -7.32
N ILE A 214 -20.50 16.16 -6.45
CA ILE A 214 -21.21 15.50 -5.35
C ILE A 214 -20.66 16.03 -4.02
N VAL A 215 -21.53 16.56 -3.16
CA VAL A 215 -21.16 17.07 -1.84
C VAL A 215 -21.41 16.00 -0.80
N ILE A 216 -20.33 15.44 -0.26
CA ILE A 216 -20.39 14.60 0.93
C ILE A 216 -20.27 15.46 2.18
N GLN A 217 -21.20 15.30 3.12
CA GLN A 217 -21.12 16.00 4.40
C GLN A 217 -19.89 15.57 5.19
N LYS A 218 -19.27 16.51 5.91
CA LYS A 218 -18.05 16.27 6.71
C LYS A 218 -18.18 15.07 7.64
N ASN A 219 -19.30 14.97 8.37
CA ASN A 219 -19.53 13.86 9.31
C ASN A 219 -19.63 12.52 8.58
N THR A 220 -20.28 12.48 7.42
CA THR A 220 -20.38 11.28 6.59
C THR A 220 -19.00 10.85 6.09
N ALA A 221 -18.23 11.75 5.47
CA ALA A 221 -16.87 11.46 5.02
C ALA A 221 -15.97 10.98 6.16
N PHE A 222 -16.11 11.59 7.35
CA PHE A 222 -15.39 11.19 8.56
C PHE A 222 -15.75 9.77 9.01
N ASN A 223 -17.05 9.45 9.12
CA ASN A 223 -17.50 8.12 9.57
C ASN A 223 -17.07 7.02 8.61
N TYR A 224 -17.15 7.26 7.30
CA TYR A 224 -16.64 6.34 6.28
C TYR A 224 -15.14 6.12 6.43
N SER A 225 -14.39 7.20 6.63
CA SER A 225 -12.94 7.16 6.80
C SER A 225 -12.53 6.42 8.06
N GLU A 226 -13.25 6.62 9.16
CA GLU A 226 -13.03 5.89 10.41
C GLU A 226 -13.30 4.40 10.23
N PHE A 227 -14.39 4.04 9.55
CA PHE A 227 -14.72 2.64 9.26
C PHE A 227 -13.66 1.97 8.38
N ILE A 228 -13.25 2.63 7.28
CA ILE A 228 -12.20 2.13 6.38
C ILE A 228 -10.91 1.91 7.16
N LEU A 229 -10.47 2.90 7.93
CA LEU A 229 -9.25 2.79 8.74
C LEU A 229 -9.34 1.66 9.75
N TRP A 230 -10.48 1.51 10.44
CA TRP A 230 -10.69 0.44 11.41
C TRP A 230 -10.59 -0.95 10.77
N GLU A 231 -11.21 -1.17 9.62
CA GLU A 231 -11.09 -2.45 8.92
C GLU A 231 -9.67 -2.71 8.43
N ILE A 232 -8.93 -1.68 7.99
CA ILE A 232 -7.51 -1.81 7.62
C ILE A 232 -6.70 -2.27 8.83
N ILE A 233 -6.79 -1.55 9.95
CA ILE A 233 -6.08 -1.88 11.22
C ILE A 233 -6.36 -3.34 11.61
N LYS A 234 -7.62 -3.73 11.64
CA LYS A 234 -8.06 -5.08 12.00
C LYS A 234 -7.45 -6.16 11.10
N LYS A 235 -7.28 -5.90 9.81
CA LYS A 235 -6.61 -6.83 8.88
C LYS A 235 -5.10 -6.88 9.13
N VAL A 236 -4.44 -5.73 9.32
CA VAL A 236 -2.98 -5.70 9.61
C VAL A 236 -2.66 -6.49 10.87
N SER A 237 -3.43 -6.26 11.94
CA SER A 237 -3.21 -6.93 13.22
C SER A 237 -3.40 -8.45 13.15
N ARG A 238 -4.22 -8.95 12.21
CA ARG A 238 -4.39 -10.40 12.01
C ARG A 238 -3.18 -11.02 11.32
N LEU A 239 -2.55 -10.31 10.40
CA LEU A 239 -1.36 -10.79 9.70
C LEU A 239 -0.15 -10.91 10.64
N GLU A 240 0.00 -10.02 11.62
CA GLU A 240 1.05 -10.15 12.65
C GLU A 240 0.86 -11.37 13.56
N LEU A 241 -0.38 -11.81 13.79
CA LEU A 241 -0.67 -12.99 14.63
C LEU A 241 -0.36 -14.32 13.92
N GLU A 242 -0.27 -14.33 12.59
CA GLU A 242 0.05 -15.52 11.79
C GLU A 242 1.57 -15.75 11.63
N GLU A 243 2.41 -14.75 11.96
CA GLU A 243 3.89 -14.83 11.88
C GLU A 243 4.59 -15.30 13.19
N ILE A 244 3.83 -15.48 14.29
CA ILE A 244 4.33 -15.95 15.61
C ILE A 244 4.04 -17.44 15.80
#